data_AF-A0A1F5Q9I2-F1
#
_entry.id   AF-A0A1F5Q9I2-F1
#
_cell.length_a   1.000
_cell.length_b   1.000
_cell.length_c   1.000
_cell.angle_alpha   90.00
_cell.angle_beta   90.00
_cell.angle_gamma   90.00
#
_symmetry.space_group_name_H-M   'P 1'
#
loop_
_entity.id
_entity.type
_entity.pdbx_description
1 polymer ?
#
loop_
_entity_poly.entity_id
_entity_poly.type
_entity_poly.pdbx_seq_one_letter_code
_entity_poly.pdbx_strand_id
1 'polypeptide(L)' 'MVQNDRKNTEVLSVSLPKELKRDILEFSEELDIPVSKVAKDALESYILRRRWDEIQRVFGPAARKLGIKTDEDVERFFG' A
#
# COMPACT_ATOMS: atom_id res chain seq x y z
N MET A 1 29.54 -2.31 5.78
CA MET A 1 28.95 -2.51 4.43
C MET A 1 27.76 -3.43 4.58
N VAL A 2 26.54 -2.93 4.41
CA VAL A 2 25.32 -3.74 4.49
C VAL A 2 25.23 -4.54 3.19
N GLN A 3 25.32 -5.87 3.29
CA GLN A 3 25.12 -6.77 2.16
C GLN A 3 23.67 -6.66 1.69
N ASN A 4 23.48 -6.38 0.40
CA ASN A 4 22.17 -6.14 -0.20
C ASN A 4 21.63 -7.47 -0.75
N ASP A 5 20.63 -8.05 -0.09
CA ASP A 5 19.90 -9.24 -0.53
C ASP A 5 19.04 -8.92 -1.78
N ARG A 6 19.69 -8.80 -2.94
CA ARG A 6 19.00 -8.58 -4.23
C ARG A 6 18.29 -9.82 -4.77
N LYS A 7 18.23 -10.93 -4.01
CA LYS A 7 17.71 -12.22 -4.50
C LYS A 7 16.21 -12.23 -4.81
N ASN A 8 15.44 -11.26 -4.31
CA ASN A 8 13.97 -11.23 -4.41
C ASN A 8 13.42 -9.92 -5.02
N THR A 9 14.20 -9.20 -5.85
CA THR A 9 13.73 -7.94 -6.45
C THR A 9 13.82 -8.00 -7.97
N GLU A 10 12.71 -7.69 -8.64
CA GLU A 10 12.62 -7.55 -10.09
C GLU A 10 12.39 -6.09 -10.49
N VAL A 11 12.87 -5.72 -11.69
CA VAL A 11 12.72 -4.36 -12.22
C VAL A 11 11.38 -4.20 -12.89
N LEU A 12 10.63 -3.17 -12.49
CA LEU A 12 9.41 -2.72 -13.15
C LEU A 12 9.69 -1.43 -13.93
N SER A 13 9.39 -1.41 -15.23
CA SER A 13 9.46 -0.22 -16.07
C SER A 13 8.06 0.24 -16.45
N VAL A 14 7.73 1.51 -16.15
CA VAL A 14 6.41 2.10 -16.40
C VAL A 14 6.54 3.47 -17.05
N SER A 15 5.58 3.81 -17.89
CA SER A 15 5.42 5.18 -18.40
C SER A 15 4.57 5.99 -17.41
N LEU A 16 5.00 7.20 -17.10
CA LEU A 16 4.28 8.13 -16.22
C LEU A 16 3.95 9.42 -16.96
N PRO A 17 2.83 10.08 -16.64
CA PRO A 17 2.61 11.49 -17.00
C PRO A 17 3.80 12.35 -16.58
N LYS A 18 4.12 13.38 -17.36
CA LYS A 18 5.29 14.22 -17.11
C LYS A 18 5.19 14.94 -15.77
N GLU A 19 3.99 15.38 -15.44
CA GLU A 19 3.64 16.06 -14.20
C GLU A 19 3.90 15.13 -13.02
N LEU A 20 3.39 13.90 -13.06
CA LEU A 20 3.58 12.93 -12.00
C LEU A 20 5.05 12.54 -11.80
N LYS A 21 5.83 12.43 -12.89
CA LYS A 21 7.27 12.21 -12.79
C LYS A 21 7.96 13.36 -12.06
N ARG A 22 7.60 14.61 -12.37
CA ARG A 22 8.15 15.80 -11.70
C ARG A 22 7.82 15.77 -10.21
N ASP A 23 6.55 15.55 -9.87
CA ASP A 23 6.11 15.57 -8.48
C ASP A 23 6.85 14.50 -7.65
N ILE A 24 7.04 13.29 -8.19
CA ILE A 24 7.81 12.22 -7.53
C ILE A 24 9.28 12.61 -7.31
N LEU A 25 9.89 13.33 -8.26
CA LEU A 25 11.27 13.80 -8.12
C LEU A 25 11.38 14.88 -7.05
N GLU A 26 10.44 15.84 -7.04
CA GLU A 26 10.36 16.89 -6.01
C GLU A 26 10.21 16.26 -4.61
N PHE A 27 9.29 15.32 -4.43
CA PHE A 27 9.14 14.59 -3.15
C PHE A 27 10.40 13.83 -2.74
N SER A 28 11.10 13.22 -3.71
CA SER A 28 12.34 12.49 -3.48
C SER A 28 13.45 13.42 -2.96
N GLU A 29 13.55 14.63 -3.51
CA GLU A 29 14.50 15.66 -3.10
C GLU A 29 14.14 16.28 -1.74
N GLU A 30 12.88 16.63 -1.52
CA GLU A 30 12.40 17.23 -0.27
C GLU A 30 12.61 16.32 0.94
N LEU A 31 12.44 15.01 0.75
CA LEU A 31 12.50 14.02 1.82
C LEU A 31 13.85 13.30 1.92
N ASP A 32 14.81 13.62 1.04
CA ASP A 32 16.13 12.96 0.94
C ASP A 32 16.03 11.42 0.87
N ILE A 33 15.11 10.92 0.04
CA ILE A 33 14.90 9.48 -0.17
C ILE A 33 14.96 9.12 -1.64
N PRO A 34 15.32 7.88 -2.01
CA PRO A 34 15.31 7.46 -3.41
C PRO A 34 13.92 7.46 -4.05
N VAL A 35 13.82 7.87 -5.33
CA VAL A 35 12.60 7.76 -6.15
C VAL A 35 11.97 6.36 -6.10
N SER A 36 12.80 5.31 -6.10
CA SER A 36 12.34 3.93 -6.01
C SER A 36 11.61 3.64 -4.70
N LYS A 37 12.01 4.29 -3.60
CA LYS A 37 11.33 4.18 -2.31
C LYS A 37 9.95 4.86 -2.36
N VAL A 38 9.87 6.07 -2.91
CA VAL A 38 8.59 6.77 -3.11
C VAL A 38 7.62 5.91 -3.94
N ALA A 39 8.10 5.38 -5.08
CA ALA A 39 7.29 4.54 -5.95
C ALA A 39 6.85 3.24 -5.26
N LYS A 40 7.75 2.58 -4.53
CA LYS A 40 7.45 1.35 -3.79
C LYS A 40 6.41 1.59 -2.69
N ASP A 41 6.61 2.59 -1.85
CA ASP A 41 5.72 2.91 -0.73
C ASP A 41 4.31 3.30 -1.25
N ALA A 42 4.24 4.05 -2.37
CA ALA A 42 2.98 4.38 -3.02
C ALA A 42 2.25 3.15 -3.58
N LEU A 43 2.97 2.24 -4.25
CA LEU A 43 2.41 0.99 -4.79
C LEU A 43 1.92 0.06 -3.68
N GLU A 44 2.71 -0.13 -2.61
CA GLU A 44 2.31 -0.92 -1.44
C GLU A 44 1.04 -0.36 -0.80
N SER A 45 0.98 0.96 -0.61
CA SER A 45 -0.19 1.66 -0.07
C SER A 45 -1.43 1.51 -0.97
N TYR A 46 -1.25 1.54 -2.29
CA TYR A 46 -2.35 1.32 -3.24
C TYR A 46 -2.86 -0.12 -3.18
N ILE A 47 -1.96 -1.11 -3.20
CA ILE A 47 -2.32 -2.53 -3.13
C ILE A 47 -3.03 -2.85 -1.81
N LEU A 48 -2.51 -2.34 -0.69
CA LEU A 48 -3.11 -2.55 0.63
C LEU A 48 -4.54 -2.02 0.68
N ARG A 49 -4.76 -0.79 0.21
CA ARG A 49 -6.10 -0.19 0.13
C ARG A 49 -7.05 -1.03 -0.73
N ARG A 50 -6.60 -1.50 -1.91
CA ARG A 50 -7.41 -2.35 -2.78
C ARG A 50 -7.77 -3.70 -2.15
N ARG A 51 -6.82 -4.32 -1.43
CA ARG A 51 -7.08 -5.55 -0.68
C ARG A 51 -8.07 -5.32 0.45
N TRP A 52 -7.95 -4.21 1.17
CA TRP A 52 -8.88 -3.83 2.22
C TRP A 52 -10.30 -3.64 1.66
N ASP A 53 -10.44 -2.89 0.57
CA ASP A 53 -11.73 -2.69 -0.11
C ASP A 53 -12.36 -4.03 -0.53
N GLU A 54 -11.54 -4.97 -1.01
CA GLU A 54 -12.00 -6.29 -1.40
C GLU A 54 -12.45 -7.13 -0.20
N ILE A 55 -11.69 -7.12 0.90
CA ILE A 55 -12.08 -7.77 2.16
C ILE A 55 -13.40 -7.19 2.67
N GLN A 56 -13.54 -5.87 2.70
CA GLN A 56 -14.77 -5.20 3.12
C GLN A 56 -15.94 -5.53 2.20
N ARG A 57 -15.72 -5.69 0.89
CA ARG A 57 -16.75 -6.11 -0.05
C ARG A 57 -17.22 -7.55 0.19
N VAL A 58 -16.29 -8.47 0.47
CA VAL A 58 -16.57 -9.91 0.65
C VAL A 58 -17.15 -10.19 2.04
N PHE A 59 -16.54 -9.65 3.09
CA PHE A 59 -16.89 -9.94 4.48
C PHE A 59 -17.85 -8.93 5.08
N GLY A 60 -17.90 -7.69 4.58
CA GLY A 60 -18.81 -6.66 5.07
C GLY A 60 -20.28 -7.08 5.10
N PRO A 61 -20.83 -7.81 4.10
CA PRO A 61 -22.19 -8.33 4.17
C PRO A 61 -22.41 -9.35 5.30
N ALA A 62 -21.42 -10.20 5.59
CA ALA A 62 -21.48 -11.17 6.67
C ALA A 62 -21.30 -10.50 8.04
N ALA A 63 -20.33 -9.59 8.17
CA ALA A 63 -20.10 -8.78 9.37
C ALA A 63 -21.33 -7.93 9.75
N ARG A 64 -21.99 -7.30 8.76
CA ARG A 64 -23.25 -6.58 8.96
C ARG A 64 -24.40 -7.48 9.42
N LYS A 65 -24.47 -8.72 8.93
CA LYS A 65 -25.46 -9.71 9.40
C LYS A 65 -25.16 -10.20 10.82
N LEU A 66 -23.88 -10.20 11.23
CA LEU A 66 -23.43 -10.55 12.57
C LEU A 66 -23.42 -9.35 13.54
N GLY A 67 -23.75 -8.15 13.07
CA GLY A 67 -23.82 -6.93 13.89
C GLY A 67 -22.48 -6.27 14.19
N ILE A 68 -21.39 -6.76 13.60
CA ILE A 68 -20.02 -6.24 13.79
C ILE A 68 -19.84 -4.99 12.92
N LYS A 69 -19.56 -3.85 13.55
CA LYS A 69 -19.50 -2.53 12.89
C LYS A 69 -18.21 -1.77 13.14
N THR A 70 -17.48 -2.08 14.21
CA THR A 70 -16.23 -1.41 14.57
C THR A 70 -15.08 -2.40 14.70
N ASP A 71 -13.84 -1.89 14.67
CA ASP A 71 -12.64 -2.70 14.93
C ASP A 71 -12.68 -3.31 16.35
N GLU A 72 -13.32 -2.63 17.31
CA GLU A 72 -13.55 -3.14 18.68
C GLU A 72 -14.52 -4.33 18.70
N ASP A 73 -15.52 -4.36 17.81
CA ASP A 73 -16.39 -5.52 17.66
C ASP A 73 -15.60 -6.72 17.10
N VAL A 74 -14.68 -6.50 16.16
CA VAL A 74 -13.84 -7.57 15.60
C VAL A 74 -12.98 -8.21 16.69
N GLU A 75 -12.34 -7.40 17.53
CA GLU A 75 -11.54 -7.87 18.66
C GLU A 75 -12.38 -8.65 19.68
N ARG A 76 -13.64 -8.25 19.90
CA ARG A 76 -14.55 -8.96 20.81
C ARG A 76 -15.04 -10.31 20.29
N PHE A 77 -15.16 -10.48 18.98
CA PHE A 77 -15.65 -11.72 18.34
C PHE A 77 -14.54 -12.71 17.97
N PHE A 78 -13.32 -12.24 17.71
CA PHE A 78 -12.23 -13.04 17.16
C PHE A 78 -10.87 -12.86 17.86
N GLY A 79 -10.78 -11.98 18.86
CA GLY A 79 -9.62 -11.80 19.73
C GLY A 79 -9.56 -12.78 20.89
#